data_AF-A0A920EHA7-F1
#
_entry.id   AF-A0A920EHA7-F1
#
_cell.length_a   1.000
_cell.length_b   1.000
_cell.length_c   1.000
_cell.angle_alpha   90.00
_cell.angle_beta   90.00
_cell.angle_gamma   90.00
#
_symmetry.space_group_name_H-M   'P 1'
#
loop_
_entity.id
_entity.type
_entity.pdbx_description
1 polymer ?
#
loop_
_entity_poly.entity_id
_entity_poly.type
_entity_poly.pdbx_seq_one_letter_code
_entity_poly.pdbx_strand_id
1 'polypeptide(L)' 'MRQIREVSNIDPNGIPDEILSSKEPVLLKNLVGHWPLVEAAKKSDSDISHIFESLMQKATHSDDWIP' A
#
# COMPACT_ATOMS: atom_id res chain seq x y z
N MET A 1 -4.67 -4.77 -26.98
CA MET A 1 -4.34 -4.66 -25.53
C MET A 1 -4.09 -6.07 -25.01
N ARG A 2 -3.04 -6.26 -24.21
CA ARG A 2 -2.74 -7.56 -23.58
C ARG A 2 -3.52 -7.67 -22.27
N GLN A 3 -4.19 -8.79 -22.05
CA GLN A 3 -4.89 -9.05 -20.79
C GLN A 3 -3.87 -9.33 -19.67
N ILE A 4 -3.97 -8.61 -18.56
CA ILE A 4 -3.10 -8.75 -17.38
C ILE A 4 -3.78 -9.72 -16.40
N ARG A 5 -3.02 -10.65 -15.80
CA ARG A 5 -3.53 -11.54 -14.74
C ARG A 5 -3.84 -10.69 -13.51
N GLU A 6 -5.06 -10.79 -12.99
CA GLU A 6 -5.48 -10.10 -11.76
C GLU A 6 -5.56 -11.08 -10.60
N VAL A 7 -5.06 -10.68 -9.43
CA VAL A 7 -5.13 -11.47 -8.19
C VAL A 7 -5.61 -10.56 -7.07
N SER A 8 -6.51 -11.07 -6.23
CA SER A 8 -7.14 -10.35 -5.12
C SER A 8 -6.82 -11.03 -3.80
N ASN A 9 -7.07 -10.34 -2.67
CA ASN A 9 -6.98 -10.89 -1.32
C ASN A 9 -5.60 -11.47 -0.95
N ILE A 10 -4.52 -10.88 -1.48
CA ILE A 10 -3.16 -11.22 -1.08
C ILE A 10 -2.86 -10.59 0.28
N ASP A 11 -2.29 -11.38 1.18
CA ASP A 11 -1.70 -10.88 2.42
C ASP A 11 -0.52 -9.95 2.07
N PRO A 12 -0.58 -8.65 2.43
CA PRO A 12 0.49 -7.70 2.17
C PRO A 12 1.83 -8.09 2.80
N ASN A 13 1.81 -8.86 3.89
CA ASN A 13 3.02 -9.30 4.60
C ASN A 13 3.54 -10.67 4.11
N GLY A 14 2.83 -11.30 3.18
CA GLY A 14 3.10 -12.67 2.74
C GLY A 14 2.73 -12.87 1.28
N ILE A 15 3.34 -12.08 0.38
CA ILE A 15 3.11 -12.22 -1.06
C ILE A 15 3.68 -13.58 -1.52
N PRO A 16 2.86 -14.46 -2.15
CA PRO A 16 3.31 -15.77 -2.60
C PRO A 16 4.48 -15.72 -3.59
N ASP A 17 5.42 -16.65 -3.46
CA ASP A 17 6.58 -16.76 -4.35
C ASP A 17 6.20 -16.91 -5.83
N GLU A 18 5.08 -17.57 -6.14
CA GLU A 18 4.59 -17.68 -7.54
C GLU A 18 4.25 -16.32 -8.17
N ILE A 19 3.88 -15.33 -7.36
CA ILE A 19 3.57 -13.97 -7.80
C ILE A 19 4.88 -13.19 -7.94
N LEU A 20 5.77 -13.30 -6.95
CA LEU A 20 7.08 -12.63 -6.96
C LEU A 20 7.99 -13.12 -8.10
N SER A 21 7.88 -14.40 -8.45
CA SER A 21 8.64 -15.04 -9.54
C SER A 21 7.94 -14.97 -10.90
N SER A 22 6.79 -14.29 -11.00
CA SER A 22 6.03 -14.20 -12.24
C SER A 22 6.85 -13.52 -13.34
N LYS A 23 6.95 -14.19 -14.50
CA LYS A 23 7.60 -13.64 -15.70
C LYS A 23 6.71 -12.69 -16.48
N GLU A 24 5.46 -12.55 -16.06
CA GLU A 24 4.45 -11.72 -16.70
C GLU A 24 3.87 -10.73 -15.69
N PRO A 25 3.44 -9.53 -16.12
CA PRO A 25 2.80 -8.58 -15.23
C PRO A 25 1.56 -9.17 -14.54
N VAL A 26 1.45 -8.92 -13.24
CA VAL A 26 0.30 -9.31 -12.42
C VAL A 26 -0.25 -8.07 -11.72
N LEU A 27 -1.56 -7.87 -11.79
CA LEU A 27 -2.26 -6.83 -11.05
C LEU A 27 -2.72 -7.38 -9.70
N LEU A 28 -2.17 -6.83 -8.61
CA LEU A 28 -2.60 -7.16 -7.24
C LEU A 28 -3.68 -6.19 -6.78
N LYS A 29 -4.93 -6.64 -6.84
CA LYS A 29 -6.09 -5.82 -6.47
C LYS A 29 -6.14 -5.62 -4.97
N ASN A 30 -6.28 -4.34 -4.59
CA ASN A 30 -6.51 -3.88 -3.22
C ASN A 30 -5.39 -4.21 -2.20
N LEU A 31 -4.18 -4.56 -2.66
CA LEU A 31 -3.05 -4.93 -1.78
C LEU A 31 -2.78 -3.87 -0.71
N VAL A 32 -2.65 -2.61 -1.12
CA VAL A 32 -2.44 -1.45 -0.23
C VAL A 32 -3.74 -0.75 0.17
N GLY A 33 -4.88 -1.36 -0.14
CA GLY A 33 -6.18 -0.74 0.06
C GLY A 33 -6.47 -0.37 1.52
N HIS A 34 -5.89 -1.11 2.45
CA HIS A 34 -6.04 -0.92 3.90
C HIS A 34 -5.11 0.17 4.48
N TRP A 35 -4.20 0.74 3.69
CA TRP A 35 -3.29 1.77 4.18
C TRP A 35 -4.06 3.04 4.54
N PRO A 36 -3.79 3.68 5.71
CA PRO A 36 -4.53 4.87 6.14
C PRO A 36 -4.58 5.98 5.09
N LEU A 37 -3.47 6.21 4.37
CA LEU A 37 -3.40 7.23 3.32
C LEU A 37 -4.29 6.89 2.12
N VAL A 38 -4.37 5.62 1.74
CA VAL A 38 -5.21 5.15 0.62
C VAL A 38 -6.69 5.24 1.00
N GLU A 39 -7.04 4.90 2.23
CA GLU A 39 -8.41 5.04 2.76
C GLU A 39 -8.83 6.51 2.86
N ALA A 40 -7.96 7.43 3.27
CA ALA A 40 -8.24 8.87 3.20
C ALA A 40 -8.42 9.35 1.76
N ALA A 41 -7.58 8.88 0.84
CA ALA A 41 -7.67 9.29 -0.56
C ALA A 41 -8.98 8.89 -1.25
N LYS A 42 -9.56 7.76 -0.83
CA LYS A 42 -10.89 7.35 -1.31
C LYS A 42 -12.02 8.23 -0.77
N LYS A 43 -11.80 8.97 0.32
CA LYS A 43 -12.82 9.83 0.96
C LYS A 43 -12.83 11.24 0.40
N SER A 44 -11.68 11.93 0.44
CA SER A 44 -11.54 13.30 -0.05
C SER A 44 -10.08 13.74 -0.14
N ASP A 45 -9.81 14.78 -0.95
CA ASP A 45 -8.47 15.40 -1.04
C ASP A 45 -8.05 16.05 0.30
N SER A 46 -9.00 16.60 1.06
CA SER A 46 -8.72 17.18 2.39
C SER A 46 -8.34 16.11 3.41
N ASP A 47 -8.97 14.94 3.37
CA ASP A 47 -8.65 13.83 4.28
C ASP A 47 -7.23 13.31 4.05
N ILE A 48 -6.75 13.30 2.80
CA ILE A 48 -5.35 12.94 2.48
C ILE A 48 -4.41 13.90 3.17
N SER A 49 -4.65 15.20 3.03
CA SER A 49 -3.75 16.24 3.56
C SER A 49 -3.62 16.10 5.08
N HIS A 50 -4.75 15.90 5.78
CA HIS A 50 -4.77 15.68 7.23
C HIS A 50 -4.03 14.40 7.66
N ILE A 51 -4.25 13.27 6.98
CA ILE A 51 -3.55 12.02 7.31
C ILE A 51 -2.05 12.13 6.99
N PHE A 52 -1.69 12.76 5.88
CA PHE A 52 -0.29 12.93 5.49
C PHE A 52 0.49 13.74 6.53
N GLU A 53 -0.06 14.88 6.98
CA GLU A 53 0.55 15.69 8.05
C GLU A 53 0.74 14.90 9.35
N SER A 54 -0.29 14.13 9.76
CA SER A 54 -0.22 13.28 10.96
C SER A 54 0.86 12.19 10.86
N LEU A 55 0.99 11.55 9.70
CA LEU A 55 2.02 10.54 9.46
C LEU A 55 3.43 11.14 9.49
N MET A 56 3.63 12.32 8.89
CA MET A 56 4.92 13.01 8.88
C MET A 56 5.35 13.47 10.28
N GLN A 57 4.40 13.90 11.12
CA GLN A 57 4.68 14.22 12.53
C GLN A 57 5.10 12.98 13.33
N LYS A 58 4.44 11.84 13.13
CA LYS A 58 4.81 10.58 13.80
C LYS A 58 6.18 10.08 13.35
N ALA A 59 6.51 10.18 12.06
CA ALA A 59 7.80 9.78 11.52
C ALA A 59 8.96 10.61 12.08
N THR A 60 8.72 11.88 12.39
CA THR A 60 9.73 12.80 12.94
C THR A 60 9.92 12.70 14.45
N HIS A 61 8.98 12.10 15.19
CA HIS A 61 9.10 11.86 16.64
C HIS A 61 9.59 10.44 16.97
N SER A 62 9.86 9.62 15.96
CA SER A 62 10.44 8.29 16.10
C SER A 62 11.98 8.37 16.10
N ASP A 63 12.56 8.91 17.18
CA ASP A 63 13.99 8.81 17.49
C ASP A 63 14.42 7.39 17.98
N ASP A 64 13.61 6.35 17.70
CA ASP A 64 13.89 4.95 18.05
C ASP A 64 14.57 4.17 16.91
N TRP A 65 15.46 4.81 16.14
CA TRP A 65 16.49 4.07 15.39
C TRP A 65 17.67 3.80 16.32
N ILE A 66 17.59 2.70 17.08
CA ILE A 66 18.77 2.10 17.71
C ILE A 66 19.36 1.13 16.68
N PRO A 67 20.61 1.34 16.22
CA PRO A 67 21.27 0.48 15.23
C PRO A 67 21.50 -0.96 15.73
#